data_AF-A0A969I899-F1
#
_entry.id   AF-A0A969I899-F1
#
_cell.length_a   1.000
_cell.length_b   1.000
_cell.length_c   1.000
_cell.angle_alpha   90.00
_cell.angle_beta   90.00
_cell.angle_gamma   90.00
#
_symmetry.space_group_name_H-M   'P 1'
#
loop_
_entity.id
_entity.type
_entity.pdbx_description
1 polymer ?
#
loop_
_entity_poly.entity_id
_entity_poly.type
_entity_poly.pdbx_seq_one_letter_code
_entity_poly.pdbx_strand_id
1 'polypeptide(L)'
;KSELQILDDLETAAIGDIIRVGTEDSLDANEHTIALPEGIRLLTKARQMALAGASSAVAQRPVHPRRPPSNATQFVRDLRLGQTERGSYLIKLIAPVSDDSSISFDKPIPFVQGTPFSRRAVLELMRGLDALKTATEENKRQGRFVFNSYVSAVPEGVSANLCEALIFPDERKDTANPLEISVTWSFAIQSTENLSSKAVFLMYRIFRTFVKLLKNFERETQNSYYSRMGKHLGT
;
A
#
# COMPACT_ATOMS: atom_id res chain seq x y z
N LYS A 1 -12.15 -13.30 15.09
CA LYS A 1 -11.20 -14.22 14.42
C LYS A 1 -11.37 -15.61 15.03
N SER A 2 -11.24 -16.66 14.23
CA SER A 2 -11.24 -18.06 14.72
C SER A 2 -9.92 -18.38 15.44
N GLU A 3 -9.92 -19.34 16.37
CA GLU A 3 -8.70 -19.84 17.06
C GLU A 3 -7.64 -20.33 16.07
N LEU A 4 -8.04 -21.03 15.01
CA LEU A 4 -7.12 -21.50 13.95
C LEU A 4 -6.46 -20.34 13.20
N GLN A 5 -7.21 -19.25 12.98
CA GLN A 5 -6.69 -18.06 12.30
C GLN A 5 -5.70 -17.30 13.20
N ILE A 6 -5.87 -17.35 14.52
CA ILE A 6 -4.92 -16.76 15.46
C ILE A 6 -3.60 -17.55 15.46
N LEU A 7 -3.69 -18.88 15.42
CA LEU A 7 -2.50 -19.75 15.36
C LEU A 7 -1.70 -19.53 14.08
N ASP A 8 -2.37 -19.54 12.92
CA ASP A 8 -1.75 -19.27 11.62
C ASP A 8 -1.13 -17.87 11.56
N ASP A 9 -1.78 -16.88 12.16
CA ASP A 9 -1.25 -15.53 12.30
C ASP A 9 0.02 -15.50 13.13
N LEU A 10 0.08 -16.25 14.24
CA LEU A 10 1.25 -16.31 15.10
C LEU A 10 2.43 -16.98 14.39
N GLU A 11 2.20 -18.11 13.72
CA GLU A 11 3.24 -18.82 12.96
C GLU A 11 3.75 -17.95 11.79
N THR A 12 2.84 -17.31 11.06
CA THR A 12 3.21 -16.45 9.94
C THR A 12 3.91 -15.18 10.40
N ALA A 13 3.47 -14.58 11.51
CA ALA A 13 4.09 -13.39 12.09
C ALA A 13 5.48 -13.66 12.65
N ALA A 14 5.88 -14.92 12.87
CA ALA A 14 7.28 -15.27 13.15
C ALA A 14 8.19 -15.01 11.93
N ILE A 15 7.65 -15.06 10.72
CA ILE A 15 8.41 -15.00 9.45
C ILE A 15 8.45 -13.57 8.90
N GLY A 16 7.36 -12.81 9.02
CA GLY A 16 7.25 -11.50 8.39
C GLY A 16 6.00 -10.72 8.76
N ASP A 17 5.97 -9.45 8.37
CA ASP A 17 4.77 -8.62 8.48
C ASP A 17 3.72 -9.12 7.49
N ILE A 18 2.46 -9.19 7.92
CA ILE A 18 1.37 -9.76 7.13
C ILE A 18 0.48 -8.62 6.65
N ILE A 19 0.42 -8.39 5.35
CA ILE A 19 -0.49 -7.43 4.72
C ILE A 19 -1.70 -8.20 4.20
N ARG A 20 -2.90 -7.81 4.64
CA ARG A 20 -4.17 -8.30 4.10
C ARG A 20 -4.82 -7.22 3.27
N VAL A 21 -5.24 -7.59 2.07
CA VAL A 21 -6.03 -6.73 1.19
C VAL A 21 -7.31 -7.47 0.85
N GLY A 22 -8.44 -6.98 1.37
CA GLY A 22 -9.75 -7.59 1.21
C GLY A 22 -10.73 -6.64 0.53
N THR A 23 -11.78 -7.22 -0.02
CA THR A 23 -12.94 -6.48 -0.53
C THR A 23 -14.22 -7.28 -0.25
N GLU A 24 -15.35 -6.59 -0.22
CA GLU A 24 -16.66 -7.22 -0.09
C GLU A 24 -17.23 -7.54 -1.48
N ASP A 25 -17.85 -8.71 -1.66
CA ASP A 25 -18.66 -8.97 -2.85
C ASP A 25 -20.13 -8.74 -2.50
N SER A 26 -20.68 -7.65 -3.01
CA SER A 26 -22.07 -7.27 -2.76
C SER A 26 -23.09 -8.10 -3.54
N LEU A 27 -22.68 -9.15 -4.26
CA LEU A 27 -23.54 -10.21 -4.83
C LEU A 27 -23.53 -11.51 -4.00
N ASP A 28 -22.59 -11.66 -3.06
CA ASP A 28 -22.54 -12.78 -2.13
C ASP A 28 -22.90 -12.27 -0.73
N ALA A 29 -24.15 -12.46 -0.31
CA ALA A 29 -24.63 -12.07 1.01
C ALA A 29 -23.88 -12.80 2.16
N ASN A 30 -23.16 -13.88 1.84
CA ASN A 30 -22.32 -14.58 2.79
C ASN A 30 -20.84 -14.14 2.72
N GLU A 31 -20.45 -13.29 1.75
CA GLU A 31 -19.10 -12.72 1.62
C GLU A 31 -17.96 -13.76 1.47
N HIS A 32 -18.18 -14.92 0.84
CA HIS A 32 -17.12 -15.95 0.76
C HIS A 32 -16.49 -16.07 -0.63
N THR A 33 -17.07 -15.41 -1.63
CA THR A 33 -16.69 -15.57 -3.03
C THR A 33 -16.57 -14.23 -3.73
N ILE A 34 -15.83 -14.24 -4.83
CA ILE A 34 -15.65 -13.10 -5.73
C ILE A 34 -15.35 -13.68 -7.11
N ALA A 35 -15.77 -12.97 -8.16
CA ALA A 35 -15.47 -13.40 -9.51
C ALA A 35 -13.95 -13.52 -9.76
N LEU A 36 -13.51 -14.55 -10.47
CA LEU A 36 -12.09 -14.78 -10.74
C LEU A 36 -11.34 -13.55 -11.30
N PRO A 37 -11.88 -12.78 -12.28
CA PRO A 37 -11.20 -11.58 -12.79
C PRO A 37 -10.99 -10.50 -11.73
N GLU A 38 -11.96 -10.36 -10.82
CA GLU A 38 -11.89 -9.44 -9.69
C GLU A 38 -10.80 -9.89 -8.71
N GLY A 39 -10.68 -11.20 -8.44
CA GLY A 39 -9.63 -11.76 -7.58
C GLY A 39 -8.22 -11.51 -8.14
N ILE A 40 -8.04 -11.68 -9.46
CA ILE A 40 -6.79 -11.33 -10.17
C ILE A 40 -6.50 -9.83 -10.03
N ARG A 41 -7.52 -8.98 -10.14
CA ARG A 41 -7.39 -7.53 -9.97
C ARG A 41 -7.01 -7.18 -8.54
N LEU A 42 -7.61 -7.83 -7.54
CA LEU A 42 -7.32 -7.60 -6.11
C LEU A 42 -5.86 -7.93 -5.78
N LEU A 43 -5.36 -9.09 -6.26
CA LEU A 43 -3.96 -9.46 -6.13
C LEU A 43 -3.02 -8.44 -6.81
N THR A 44 -3.40 -7.98 -8.01
CA THR A 44 -2.65 -6.95 -8.73
C THR A 44 -2.58 -5.64 -7.93
N LYS A 45 -3.69 -5.21 -7.32
CA LYS A 45 -3.74 -4.02 -6.46
C LYS A 45 -2.92 -4.18 -5.20
N ALA A 46 -3.02 -5.32 -4.53
CA ALA A 46 -2.20 -5.63 -3.34
C ALA A 46 -0.70 -5.51 -3.65
N ARG A 47 -0.26 -6.09 -4.78
CA ARG A 47 1.12 -5.96 -5.26
C ARG A 47 1.51 -4.50 -5.56
N GLN A 48 0.61 -3.71 -6.17
CA GLN A 48 0.85 -2.29 -6.48
C GLN A 48 0.97 -1.44 -5.20
N MET A 49 0.15 -1.71 -4.18
CA MET A 49 0.22 -1.03 -2.89
C MET A 49 1.57 -1.31 -2.21
N ALA A 50 1.97 -2.57 -2.15
CA ALA A 50 3.25 -2.98 -1.58
C ALA A 50 4.43 -2.29 -2.32
N LEU A 51 4.38 -2.23 -3.66
CA LEU A 51 5.39 -1.52 -4.45
C LEU A 51 5.42 0.00 -4.17
N ALA A 52 4.25 0.62 -3.97
CA ALA A 52 4.16 2.05 -3.66
C ALA A 52 4.77 2.36 -2.28
N GLY A 53 4.43 1.58 -1.25
CA GLY A 53 5.04 1.71 0.09
C GLY A 53 6.56 1.50 0.05
N ALA A 54 7.02 0.45 -0.65
CA ALA A 54 8.45 0.20 -0.82
C ALA A 54 9.17 1.32 -1.56
N SER A 55 8.53 1.93 -2.56
CA SER A 55 9.10 3.09 -3.28
C SER A 55 9.20 4.32 -2.37
N SER A 56 8.17 4.57 -1.55
CA SER A 56 8.20 5.66 -0.55
C SER A 56 9.28 5.43 0.52
N ALA A 57 9.55 4.18 0.91
CA ALA A 57 10.67 3.83 1.80
C ALA A 57 12.06 4.07 1.22
N VAL A 58 12.17 4.26 -0.10
CA VAL A 58 13.39 4.75 -0.75
C VAL A 58 13.43 6.26 -0.72
N ALA A 59 12.36 6.89 -1.20
CA ALA A 59 12.19 8.33 -1.23
C ALA A 59 10.71 8.67 -1.40
N GLN A 60 10.16 9.44 -0.47
CA GLN A 60 8.79 9.94 -0.56
C GLN A 60 8.68 10.99 -1.66
N ARG A 61 7.75 10.79 -2.60
CA ARG A 61 7.57 11.62 -3.78
C ARG A 61 6.11 11.63 -4.23
N PRO A 62 5.65 12.72 -4.86
CA PRO A 62 4.29 12.80 -5.36
C PRO A 62 4.02 11.73 -6.42
N VAL A 63 4.97 11.46 -7.32
CA VAL A 63 4.88 10.35 -8.28
C VAL A 63 6.19 9.57 -8.29
N HIS A 64 6.08 8.25 -8.27
CA HIS A 64 7.21 7.35 -8.37
C HIS A 64 7.53 7.04 -9.85
N PRO A 65 8.82 6.87 -10.20
CA PRO A 65 9.22 6.62 -11.58
C PRO A 65 8.63 5.31 -12.12
N ARG A 66 8.40 5.25 -13.45
CA ARG A 66 7.88 4.06 -14.13
C ARG A 66 8.76 2.82 -13.90
N ARG A 67 10.07 3.01 -13.78
CA ARG A 67 11.02 1.98 -13.35
C ARG A 67 11.25 2.16 -11.85
N PRO A 68 10.71 1.26 -10.99
CA PRO A 68 10.91 1.39 -9.56
C PRO A 68 12.38 1.19 -9.18
N PRO A 69 12.81 1.75 -8.03
CA PRO A 69 14.10 1.43 -7.43
C PRO A 69 14.33 -0.08 -7.27
N SER A 70 15.61 -0.51 -7.30
CA SER A 70 15.98 -1.93 -7.22
C SER A 70 15.52 -2.58 -5.91
N ASN A 71 15.71 -1.90 -4.78
CA ASN A 71 15.23 -2.34 -3.46
C ASN A 71 13.70 -2.49 -3.40
N ALA A 72 12.93 -1.56 -3.95
CA ALA A 72 11.48 -1.68 -4.02
C ALA A 72 11.03 -2.85 -4.91
N THR A 73 11.73 -3.07 -6.02
CA THR A 73 11.49 -4.21 -6.91
C THR A 73 11.83 -5.53 -6.23
N GLN A 74 12.94 -5.57 -5.50
CA GLN A 74 13.39 -6.75 -4.77
C GLN A 74 12.42 -7.12 -3.65
N PHE A 75 12.01 -6.14 -2.84
CA PHE A 75 10.98 -6.33 -1.81
C PHE A 75 9.71 -7.01 -2.35
N VAL A 76 9.17 -6.54 -3.49
CA VAL A 76 7.98 -7.15 -4.09
C VAL A 76 8.23 -8.59 -4.59
N ARG A 77 9.46 -8.92 -4.99
CA ARG A 77 9.84 -10.29 -5.37
C ARG A 77 9.93 -11.21 -4.16
N ASP A 78 10.30 -10.67 -3.00
CA ASP A 78 10.48 -11.42 -1.76
C ASP A 78 9.16 -11.63 -0.99
N LEU A 79 8.09 -10.94 -1.40
CA LEU A 79 6.76 -11.17 -0.85
C LEU A 79 6.29 -12.60 -1.11
N ARG A 80 5.71 -13.23 -0.09
CA ARG A 80 5.08 -14.55 -0.21
C ARG A 80 3.56 -14.41 -0.18
N LEU A 81 2.87 -15.25 -0.95
CA LEU A 81 1.43 -15.39 -0.83
C LEU A 81 1.11 -16.36 0.31
N GLY A 82 0.30 -15.90 1.26
CA GLY A 82 -0.24 -16.74 2.32
C GLY A 82 -1.46 -17.53 1.84
N GLN A 83 -1.92 -18.46 2.68
CA GLN A 83 -3.15 -19.21 2.41
C GLN A 83 -4.37 -18.28 2.45
N THR A 84 -5.42 -18.67 1.72
CA THR A 84 -6.72 -17.99 1.77
C THR A 84 -7.34 -18.18 3.15
N GLU A 85 -7.76 -17.08 3.79
CA GLU A 85 -8.43 -17.10 5.10
C GLU A 85 -9.96 -17.07 4.92
N ARG A 86 -10.71 -17.51 5.94
CA ARG A 86 -12.17 -17.37 5.95
C ARG A 86 -12.59 -15.92 6.23
N GLY A 87 -13.57 -15.43 5.48
CA GLY A 87 -14.15 -14.09 5.53
C GLY A 87 -14.34 -13.53 4.12
N SER A 88 -14.66 -12.25 3.99
CA SER A 88 -14.60 -11.51 2.72
C SER A 88 -13.26 -11.80 2.04
N TYR A 89 -13.30 -12.13 0.75
CA TYR A 89 -12.14 -12.66 0.04
C TYR A 89 -10.95 -11.72 0.14
N LEU A 90 -9.85 -12.25 0.66
CA LEU A 90 -8.65 -11.49 0.98
C LEU A 90 -7.41 -12.09 0.35
N ILE A 91 -6.50 -11.20 -0.03
CA ILE A 91 -5.13 -11.51 -0.43
C ILE A 91 -4.24 -11.31 0.78
N LYS A 92 -3.55 -12.38 1.19
CA LYS A 92 -2.54 -12.38 2.26
C LYS A 92 -1.15 -12.30 1.64
N LEU A 93 -0.45 -11.19 1.84
CA LEU A 93 0.95 -11.01 1.48
C LEU A 93 1.81 -11.05 2.76
N ILE A 94 2.89 -11.82 2.72
CA ILE A 94 3.86 -11.93 3.82
C ILE A 94 5.12 -11.22 3.36
N ALA A 95 5.51 -10.20 4.11
CA ALA A 95 6.71 -9.39 3.93
C ALA A 95 7.78 -9.88 4.92
N PRO A 96 8.72 -10.76 4.51
CA PRO A 96 9.70 -11.33 5.42
C PRO A 96 10.53 -10.23 6.09
N VAL A 97 10.73 -10.32 7.40
CA VAL A 97 11.50 -9.31 8.15
C VAL A 97 12.96 -9.71 8.39
N SER A 98 13.33 -10.93 8.01
CA SER A 98 14.71 -11.44 8.03
C SER A 98 15.13 -11.85 6.62
N ASP A 99 16.37 -11.53 6.23
CA ASP A 99 16.93 -11.88 4.91
C ASP A 99 17.29 -13.38 4.80
N ASP A 100 17.35 -14.11 5.91
CA ASP A 100 17.69 -15.52 5.91
C ASP A 100 16.47 -16.39 5.56
N SER A 101 16.51 -16.91 4.34
CA SER A 101 15.72 -18.06 3.88
C SER A 101 15.91 -19.33 4.73
N SER A 102 16.80 -19.32 5.73
CA SER A 102 16.96 -20.33 6.77
C SER A 102 16.44 -19.82 8.13
N ILE A 103 15.12 -19.71 8.28
CA ILE A 103 14.53 -19.55 9.62
C ILE A 103 14.68 -20.89 10.33
N SER A 104 15.77 -21.06 11.09
CA SER A 104 15.82 -22.10 12.13
C SER A 104 15.23 -21.49 13.40
N PHE A 105 14.13 -22.06 13.90
CA PHE A 105 13.51 -21.65 15.17
C PHE A 105 14.44 -21.78 16.39
N ASP A 106 15.59 -22.45 16.24
CA ASP A 106 16.56 -22.73 17.29
C ASP A 106 17.70 -21.69 17.41
N LYS A 107 17.75 -20.66 16.55
CA LYS A 107 18.77 -19.61 16.66
C LYS A 107 18.18 -18.34 17.26
N PRO A 108 18.89 -17.70 18.21
CA PRO A 108 18.46 -16.41 18.75
C PRO A 108 18.32 -15.41 17.61
N ILE A 109 17.16 -14.74 17.58
CA ILE A 109 16.80 -13.71 16.62
C ILE A 109 17.98 -12.74 16.53
N PRO A 110 18.64 -12.57 15.36
CA PRO A 110 19.72 -11.61 15.22
C PRO A 110 19.18 -10.25 15.61
N PHE A 111 19.87 -9.57 16.53
CA PHE A 111 19.63 -8.17 16.83
C PHE A 111 20.06 -7.37 15.58
N VAL A 112 19.19 -7.29 14.57
CA VAL A 112 19.45 -6.52 13.35
C VAL A 112 19.51 -5.06 13.76
N GLN A 113 20.70 -4.46 13.69
CA GLN A 113 20.84 -3.02 13.90
C GLN A 113 20.14 -2.28 12.76
N GLY A 114 19.04 -1.60 13.10
CA GLY A 114 18.21 -0.84 12.16
C GLY A 114 17.01 -1.63 11.64
N THR A 115 15.92 -0.91 11.35
CA THR A 115 14.68 -1.49 10.83
C THR A 115 14.90 -2.05 9.42
N PRO A 116 14.64 -3.36 9.16
CA PRO A 116 14.81 -3.95 7.84
C PRO A 116 13.99 -3.23 6.76
N PHE A 117 14.49 -3.26 5.51
CA PHE A 117 13.81 -2.58 4.41
C PHE A 117 12.36 -3.04 4.23
N SER A 118 12.11 -4.35 4.39
CA SER A 118 10.78 -4.93 4.34
C SER A 118 9.82 -4.28 5.35
N ARG A 119 10.22 -4.19 6.63
CA ARG A 119 9.46 -3.48 7.67
C ARG A 119 9.26 -2.01 7.33
N ARG A 120 10.29 -1.31 6.84
CA ARG A 120 10.17 0.09 6.42
C ARG A 120 9.18 0.28 5.26
N ALA A 121 9.16 -0.64 4.29
CA ALA A 121 8.22 -0.60 3.17
C ALA A 121 6.76 -0.74 3.63
N VAL A 122 6.49 -1.65 4.59
CA VAL A 122 5.15 -1.82 5.16
C VAL A 122 4.76 -0.63 6.05
N LEU A 123 5.69 -0.07 6.83
CA LEU A 123 5.44 1.15 7.61
C LEU A 123 5.07 2.34 6.71
N GLU A 124 5.83 2.58 5.64
CA GLU A 124 5.54 3.67 4.68
C GLU A 124 4.23 3.44 3.92
N LEU A 125 3.85 2.19 3.64
CA LEU A 125 2.53 1.88 3.13
C LEU A 125 1.45 2.33 4.13
N MET A 126 1.53 1.89 5.39
CA MET A 126 0.50 2.22 6.39
C MET A 126 0.44 3.70 6.71
N ARG A 127 1.59 4.38 6.83
CA ARG A 127 1.66 5.83 7.01
C ARG A 127 1.00 6.58 5.84
N GLY A 128 1.29 6.16 4.60
CA GLY A 128 0.66 6.73 3.42
C GLY A 128 -0.86 6.51 3.37
N LEU A 129 -1.34 5.35 3.81
CA LEU A 129 -2.78 5.06 3.91
C LEU A 129 -3.47 5.91 4.98
N ASP A 130 -2.86 6.06 6.16
CA ASP A 130 -3.39 6.90 7.25
C ASP A 130 -3.43 8.39 6.86
N ALA A 131 -2.38 8.88 6.20
CA ALA A 131 -2.32 10.23 5.68
C ALA A 131 -3.38 10.47 4.58
N LEU A 132 -3.57 9.50 3.67
CA LEU A 132 -4.63 9.55 2.67
C LEU A 132 -6.03 9.58 3.28
N LYS A 133 -6.26 8.76 4.33
CA LYS A 133 -7.53 8.75 5.06
C LYS A 133 -7.80 10.13 5.66
N THR A 134 -6.81 10.71 6.34
CA THR A 134 -6.90 12.05 6.93
C THR A 134 -7.21 13.12 5.89
N ALA A 135 -6.49 13.13 4.75
CA ALA A 135 -6.74 14.08 3.67
C ALA A 135 -8.14 13.92 3.05
N THR A 136 -8.63 12.68 2.94
CA THR A 136 -9.96 12.37 2.42
C THR A 136 -11.06 12.85 3.36
N GLU A 137 -10.93 12.59 4.67
CA GLU A 137 -11.89 13.05 5.66
C GLU A 137 -11.94 14.57 5.79
N GLU A 138 -10.80 15.25 5.63
CA GLU A 138 -10.75 16.71 5.54
C GLU A 138 -11.57 17.23 4.33
N ASN A 139 -11.35 16.65 3.15
CA ASN A 139 -12.06 17.02 1.93
C ASN A 139 -13.58 16.80 2.05
N LYS A 140 -13.99 15.69 2.67
CA LYS A 140 -15.40 15.41 2.96
C LYS A 140 -15.99 16.48 3.87
N ARG A 141 -15.30 16.85 4.95
CA ARG A 141 -15.76 17.88 5.89
C ARG A 141 -15.92 19.25 5.21
N GLN A 142 -15.03 19.56 4.27
CA GLN A 142 -15.10 20.80 3.48
C GLN A 142 -16.13 20.75 2.34
N GLY A 143 -16.72 19.58 2.04
CA GLY A 143 -17.70 19.40 0.98
C GLY A 143 -17.16 19.62 -0.45
N ARG A 144 -15.84 19.67 -0.63
CA ARG A 144 -15.20 19.92 -1.93
C ARG A 144 -13.84 19.25 -2.04
N PHE A 145 -13.40 19.03 -3.27
CA PHE A 145 -12.05 18.54 -3.54
C PHE A 145 -11.01 19.66 -3.37
N VAL A 146 -10.09 19.48 -2.43
CA VAL A 146 -8.94 20.35 -2.14
C VAL A 146 -7.66 19.59 -2.41
N PHE A 147 -7.04 19.91 -3.55
CA PHE A 147 -5.81 19.27 -4.01
C PHE A 147 -4.67 19.37 -3.00
N ASN A 148 -4.51 20.54 -2.36
CA ASN A 148 -3.41 20.80 -1.42
C ASN A 148 -3.43 19.86 -0.20
N SER A 149 -4.60 19.38 0.24
CA SER A 149 -4.67 18.42 1.35
C SER A 149 -3.93 17.12 1.07
N TYR A 150 -3.86 16.70 -0.20
CA TYR A 150 -3.13 15.50 -0.62
C TYR A 150 -1.66 15.78 -0.91
N VAL A 151 -1.35 16.96 -1.47
CA VAL A 151 0.05 17.38 -1.73
C VAL A 151 0.81 17.53 -0.42
N SER A 152 0.21 18.11 0.61
CA SER A 152 0.81 18.24 1.94
C SER A 152 1.03 16.89 2.64
N ALA A 153 0.39 15.82 2.18
CA ALA A 153 0.53 14.47 2.70
C ALA A 153 1.65 13.65 2.02
N VAL A 154 2.29 14.20 0.97
CA VAL A 154 3.40 13.52 0.27
C VAL A 154 4.57 13.16 1.20
N PRO A 155 5.02 14.02 2.15
CA PRO A 155 6.04 13.65 3.14
C PRO A 155 5.63 12.53 4.10
N GLU A 156 4.35 12.13 4.10
CA GLU A 156 3.85 10.98 4.86
C GLU A 156 3.69 9.72 3.98
N GLY A 157 4.26 9.72 2.78
CA GLY A 157 4.27 8.58 1.87
C GLY A 157 3.13 8.54 0.85
N VAL A 158 2.26 9.57 0.81
CA VAL A 158 1.21 9.70 -0.21
C VAL A 158 1.83 9.91 -1.59
N SER A 159 1.37 9.12 -2.57
CA SER A 159 1.80 9.23 -3.97
C SER A 159 0.67 8.90 -4.93
N ALA A 160 0.78 9.34 -6.18
CA ALA A 160 -0.14 8.93 -7.25
C ALA A 160 -0.16 7.40 -7.42
N ASN A 161 0.98 6.73 -7.23
CA ASN A 161 1.08 5.27 -7.35
C ASN A 161 0.27 4.57 -6.26
N LEU A 162 0.32 5.07 -5.02
CA LEU A 162 -0.51 4.54 -3.93
C LEU A 162 -2.00 4.78 -4.21
N CYS A 163 -2.37 6.00 -4.61
CA CYS A 163 -3.75 6.30 -4.98
C CYS A 163 -4.25 5.46 -6.16
N GLU A 164 -3.40 5.19 -7.16
CA GLU A 164 -3.71 4.33 -8.30
C GLU A 164 -3.91 2.87 -7.89
N ALA A 165 -3.12 2.39 -6.91
CA ALA A 165 -3.28 1.06 -6.33
C ALA A 165 -4.59 0.91 -5.54
N LEU A 166 -5.10 1.99 -4.94
CA LEU A 166 -6.37 2.02 -4.21
C LEU A 166 -7.62 2.15 -5.10
N ILE A 167 -7.46 2.49 -6.38
CA ILE A 167 -8.59 2.56 -7.32
C ILE A 167 -9.03 1.13 -7.67
N PHE A 168 -10.10 0.68 -7.02
CA PHE A 168 -10.74 -0.61 -7.24
C PHE A 168 -12.24 -0.42 -7.52
N PRO A 169 -12.62 -0.02 -8.76
CA PRO A 169 -14.03 0.16 -9.12
C PRO A 169 -14.73 -1.18 -9.19
N ASP A 170 -16.02 -1.22 -8.86
CA ASP A 170 -16.90 -2.32 -9.26
C ASP A 170 -17.43 -1.98 -10.66
N GLU A 171 -17.13 -2.80 -11.67
CA GLU A 171 -17.58 -2.55 -13.06
C GLU A 171 -19.07 -2.79 -13.25
N ARG A 172 -19.74 -3.44 -12.28
CA ARG A 172 -21.15 -3.83 -12.35
C ARG A 172 -22.06 -2.89 -11.56
N LYS A 173 -21.51 -1.98 -10.75
CA LYS A 173 -22.28 -1.09 -9.86
C LYS A 173 -21.76 0.34 -9.91
N ASP A 174 -22.67 1.30 -9.71
CA ASP A 174 -22.31 2.72 -9.49
C ASP A 174 -21.68 2.96 -8.10
N THR A 175 -21.77 1.98 -7.19
CA THR A 175 -21.18 1.97 -5.85
C THR A 175 -19.94 1.08 -5.82
N ALA A 176 -18.84 1.54 -5.23
CA ALA A 176 -17.67 0.68 -5.04
C ALA A 176 -17.77 -0.16 -3.76
N ASN A 177 -17.31 -1.40 -3.85
CA ASN A 177 -17.05 -2.21 -2.67
C ASN A 177 -15.86 -1.60 -1.90
N PRO A 178 -15.87 -1.63 -0.55
CA PRO A 178 -14.73 -1.18 0.23
C PRO A 178 -13.49 -1.99 -0.12
N LEU A 179 -12.36 -1.30 -0.13
CA LEU A 179 -11.05 -1.92 -0.10
C LEU A 179 -10.53 -1.81 1.33
N GLU A 180 -10.41 -2.95 1.99
CA GLU A 180 -9.85 -3.07 3.34
C GLU A 180 -8.38 -3.48 3.24
N ILE A 181 -7.53 -2.73 3.93
CA ILE A 181 -6.11 -3.04 4.08
C ILE A 181 -5.83 -3.17 5.57
N SER A 182 -5.19 -4.25 5.99
CA SER A 182 -4.71 -4.39 7.36
C SER A 182 -3.33 -5.03 7.43
N VAL A 183 -2.61 -4.74 8.52
CA VAL A 183 -1.29 -5.30 8.79
C VAL A 183 -1.27 -6.00 10.15
N THR A 184 -0.74 -7.22 10.17
CA THR A 184 -0.28 -7.87 11.40
C THR A 184 1.24 -7.81 11.42
N TRP A 185 1.79 -7.10 12.40
CA TRP A 185 3.22 -6.90 12.54
C TRP A 185 3.89 -8.16 13.06
N SER A 186 5.03 -8.51 12.47
CA SER A 186 5.89 -9.57 13.00
C SER A 186 6.42 -9.20 14.38
N PHE A 187 6.33 -10.14 15.32
CA PHE A 187 6.93 -10.00 16.64
C PHE A 187 8.44 -10.32 16.65
N ALA A 188 8.98 -10.84 15.54
CA ALA A 188 10.41 -11.10 15.43
C ALA A 188 11.26 -9.82 15.51
N ILE A 189 10.65 -8.65 15.26
CA ILE A 189 11.28 -7.34 15.41
C ILE A 189 10.32 -6.43 16.18
N GLN A 190 10.80 -5.85 17.29
CA GLN A 190 10.02 -4.89 18.08
C GLN A 190 9.49 -3.77 17.19
N SER A 191 8.17 -3.55 17.21
CA SER A 191 7.57 -2.40 16.52
C SER A 191 7.75 -1.16 17.38
N THR A 192 8.28 -0.09 16.78
CA THR A 192 8.51 1.20 17.44
C THR A 192 7.46 2.25 17.12
N GLU A 193 6.53 1.97 16.20
CA GLU A 193 5.51 2.94 15.75
C GLU A 193 4.09 2.47 16.06
N ASN A 194 3.27 3.39 16.57
CA ASN A 194 1.85 3.17 16.89
C ASN A 194 1.00 3.64 15.70
N LEU A 195 1.13 2.98 14.55
CA LEU A 195 0.31 3.23 13.36
C LEU A 195 -1.00 2.45 13.41
N SER A 196 -2.03 2.95 12.74
CA SER A 196 -3.24 2.16 12.56
C SER A 196 -2.89 0.88 11.82
N SER A 197 -3.26 -0.27 12.37
CA SER A 197 -3.08 -1.57 11.70
C SER A 197 -4.12 -1.84 10.62
N LYS A 198 -5.08 -0.92 10.40
CA LYS A 198 -6.18 -1.11 9.45
C LYS A 198 -6.61 0.22 8.81
N ALA A 199 -6.81 0.19 7.50
CA ALA A 199 -7.37 1.29 6.70
C ALA A 199 -8.46 0.75 5.75
N VAL A 200 -9.54 1.50 5.59
CA VAL A 200 -10.68 1.12 4.74
C VAL A 200 -11.00 2.28 3.80
N PHE A 201 -11.17 1.98 2.52
CA PHE A 201 -11.41 2.98 1.48
C PHE A 201 -12.66 2.64 0.67
N LEU A 202 -13.61 3.58 0.66
CA LEU A 202 -14.90 3.47 -0.05
C LEU A 202 -15.00 4.39 -1.30
N MET A 203 -14.10 5.36 -1.44
CA MET A 203 -14.24 6.45 -2.44
C MET A 203 -13.08 6.51 -3.46
N TYR A 204 -13.15 5.68 -4.50
CA TYR A 204 -12.15 5.67 -5.57
C TYR A 204 -12.18 6.92 -6.49
N ARG A 205 -13.31 7.65 -6.55
CA ARG A 205 -13.48 8.79 -7.47
C ARG A 205 -12.55 9.96 -7.15
N ILE A 206 -12.36 10.24 -5.86
CA ILE A 206 -11.45 11.29 -5.38
C ILE A 206 -10.01 10.96 -5.78
N PHE A 207 -9.60 9.70 -5.63
CA PHE A 207 -8.26 9.25 -6.03
C PHE A 207 -8.03 9.37 -7.53
N ARG A 208 -9.03 9.07 -8.38
CA ARG A 208 -8.92 9.31 -9.83
C ARG A 208 -8.65 10.77 -10.16
N THR A 209 -9.36 11.70 -9.53
CA THR A 209 -9.16 13.14 -9.73
C THR A 209 -7.77 13.57 -9.27
N PHE A 210 -7.36 13.14 -8.07
CA PHE A 210 -6.04 13.45 -7.53
C PHE A 210 -4.91 12.93 -8.41
N VAL A 211 -4.96 11.66 -8.85
CA VAL A 211 -3.94 11.05 -9.72
C VAL A 211 -3.80 11.83 -11.03
N LYS A 212 -4.91 12.25 -11.64
CA LYS A 212 -4.89 13.05 -12.88
C LYS A 212 -4.22 14.41 -12.65
N LEU A 213 -4.61 15.12 -11.59
CA LEU A 213 -4.06 16.45 -11.28
C LEU A 213 -2.57 16.38 -10.94
N LEU A 214 -2.15 15.39 -10.14
CA LEU A 214 -0.75 15.24 -9.73
C LEU A 214 0.16 14.90 -10.93
N LYS A 215 -0.29 13.99 -11.81
CA LYS A 215 0.45 13.65 -13.05
C LYS A 215 0.54 14.85 -14.01
N ASN A 216 -0.47 15.72 -14.06
CA ASN A 216 -0.40 16.94 -14.86
C ASN A 216 0.56 17.97 -14.26
N PHE A 217 0.49 18.18 -12.95
CA PHE A 217 1.36 19.10 -12.22
C PHE A 217 2.86 18.74 -12.38
N GLU A 218 3.21 17.45 -12.31
CA GLU A 218 4.59 17.01 -12.58
C GLU A 218 5.03 17.27 -14.02
N ARG A 219 4.16 17.02 -15.01
CA ARG A 219 4.51 17.30 -16.42
C ARG A 219 4.77 18.78 -16.65
N GLU A 220 3.95 19.65 -16.06
CA GLU A 220 4.09 21.10 -16.18
C GLU A 220 5.38 21.62 -15.52
N THR A 221 5.68 21.15 -14.31
CA THR A 221 6.92 21.52 -13.59
C THR A 221 8.17 21.03 -14.30
N GLN A 222 8.15 19.81 -14.84
CA GLN A 222 9.25 19.24 -15.60
C GLN A 222 9.46 19.97 -16.94
N ASN A 223 8.39 20.29 -17.68
CA ASN A 223 8.46 21.08 -18.91
C ASN A 223 8.97 22.50 -18.67
N SER A 224 8.54 23.15 -17.58
CA SER A 224 9.02 24.47 -17.16
C SER A 224 10.52 24.47 -16.85
N TYR A 225 11.00 23.43 -16.15
CA TYR A 225 12.43 23.26 -15.87
C TYR A 225 13.27 23.10 -17.15
N TYR A 226 12.86 22.23 -18.09
CA TYR A 226 13.58 22.05 -19.36
C TYR A 226 13.52 23.29 -20.26
N SER A 227 12.40 24.03 -20.27
CA SER A 227 12.27 25.29 -21.02
C SER A 227 13.22 26.37 -20.49
N ARG A 228 13.47 26.41 -19.17
CA ARG A 228 14.44 27.32 -18.53
C ARG A 228 15.89 26.93 -18.82
N MET A 229 16.22 25.63 -18.83
CA MET A 229 17.57 25.17 -19.20
C MET A 229 17.89 25.31 -20.69
N GLY A 230 16.92 25.07 -21.58
CA GLY A 230 17.11 25.25 -23.03
C GLY A 230 17.38 26.71 -23.45
N LYS A 231 16.96 27.69 -22.64
CA LYS A 231 17.29 29.10 -22.85
C LYS A 231 18.71 29.50 -22.39
N HIS A 232 19.37 28.68 -21.57
CA HIS A 232 20.71 28.95 -21.06
C HIS A 232 21.84 28.24 -21.84
N LEU A 233 21.51 27.31 -22.73
CA LEU A 233 22.47 26.59 -23.59
C LEU A 233 22.47 27.10 -25.04
N GLY A 234 21.74 28.17 -25.32
CA GLY A 234 21.64 28.81 -26.63
C GLY A 234 22.05 30.28 -26.57
N THR A 235 23.31 30.56 -26.23
CA THR A 235 24.01 31.84 -26.45
C THR A 235 25.48 31.56 -26.68
#